data_AF-A0A7M3MV32-F1
#
_entry.id   AF-A0A7M3MV32-F1
#
_cell.length_a   1.000
_cell.length_b   1.000
_cell.length_c   1.000
_cell.angle_alpha   90.00
_cell.angle_beta   90.00
_cell.angle_gamma   90.00
#
_symmetry.space_group_name_H-M   'P 1'
#
loop_
_entity.id
_entity.type
_entity.pdbx_description
1 polymer ?
#
loop_
_entity_poly.entity_id
_entity_poly.type
_entity_poly.pdbx_seq_one_letter_code
_entity_poly.pdbx_strand_id
1 'polypeptide(L)'
;MRAATWVVLSAVPRLNPSAGREWIPNYAQLISALNGLTLAGLLFAAGTVIIGGATWAIGANRAHTQGVTWGRFMVVGGFVGAVVIGAAVAIVNTGFRLGS
;
A
#
# COMPACT_ATOMS: atom_id res chain seq x y z
N MET A 1 24.28 -48.12 -0.41
CA MET A 1 23.43 -47.25 0.44
C MET A 1 23.83 -45.78 0.25
N ARG A 2 23.47 -45.13 -0.87
CA ARG A 2 23.84 -43.72 -1.17
C ARG A 2 22.80 -42.98 -2.03
N ALA A 3 21.54 -43.40 -2.02
CA ALA A 3 20.48 -42.78 -2.81
C ALA A 3 19.52 -41.89 -1.98
N ALA A 4 19.57 -41.97 -0.64
CA ALA A 4 18.61 -41.29 0.24
C ALA A 4 18.88 -39.79 0.44
N THR A 5 20.07 -39.29 0.09
CA THR A 5 20.49 -37.92 0.40
C THR A 5 19.93 -36.88 -0.58
N TRP A 6 19.51 -37.29 -1.78
CA TRP A 6 18.99 -36.37 -2.82
C TRP A 6 17.49 -36.06 -2.70
N VAL A 7 16.74 -36.85 -1.94
CA VAL A 7 15.27 -36.68 -1.79
C VAL A 7 14.92 -35.59 -0.77
N VAL A 8 15.84 -35.23 0.12
CA VAL A 8 15.57 -34.27 1.22
C VAL A 8 15.79 -32.82 0.79
N LEU A 9 16.61 -32.57 -0.24
CA LEU A 9 16.80 -31.22 -0.80
C LEU A 9 15.69 -30.79 -1.77
N SER A 10 14.84 -31.71 -2.25
CA SER A 10 13.69 -31.38 -3.11
C SER A 10 12.45 -30.94 -2.34
N ALA A 11 12.48 -30.99 -1.01
CA ALA A 11 11.35 -30.65 -0.15
C ALA A 11 11.39 -29.21 0.39
N VAL A 12 12.28 -28.35 -0.12
CA VAL A 12 12.12 -26.91 0.07
C VAL A 12 11.08 -26.49 -0.97
N PRO A 13 9.84 -26.14 -0.56
CA PRO A 13 8.87 -25.63 -1.53
C PRO A 13 9.51 -24.40 -2.14
N ARG A 14 9.74 -24.42 -3.46
CA ARG A 14 10.04 -23.19 -4.19
C ARG A 14 8.78 -22.35 -4.03
N LEU A 15 8.76 -21.47 -3.03
CA LEU A 15 7.68 -20.55 -2.77
C LEU A 15 7.56 -19.66 -4.00
N ASN A 16 6.72 -20.08 -4.94
CA ASN A 16 6.37 -19.27 -6.08
C ASN A 16 5.47 -18.15 -5.54
N PRO A 17 5.92 -16.89 -5.54
CA PRO A 17 5.14 -15.81 -4.96
C PRO A 17 3.82 -15.56 -5.69
N SER A 18 3.70 -15.99 -6.96
CA SER A 18 2.46 -15.93 -7.74
C SER A 18 1.48 -17.06 -7.40
N ALA A 19 1.93 -18.13 -6.76
CA ALA A 19 1.10 -19.26 -6.32
C ALA A 19 0.61 -19.10 -4.86
N GLY A 20 0.68 -17.89 -4.27
CA GLY A 20 0.27 -17.60 -2.89
C GLY A 20 -1.10 -18.18 -2.49
N ARG A 21 -1.99 -18.37 -3.46
CA ARG A 21 -3.31 -18.99 -3.31
C ARG A 21 -3.28 -20.46 -2.88
N GLU A 22 -2.21 -21.20 -3.20
CA GLU A 22 -2.08 -22.63 -2.92
C GLU A 22 -1.55 -22.91 -1.52
N TRP A 23 -0.82 -21.96 -0.93
CA TRP A 23 -0.16 -22.14 0.38
C TRP A 23 -0.79 -21.32 1.51
N ILE A 24 -1.58 -20.28 1.20
CA ILE A 24 -2.19 -19.39 2.21
C ILE A 24 -3.66 -19.80 2.44
N PRO A 25 -4.00 -20.39 3.59
CA PRO A 25 -5.40 -20.58 3.97
C PRO A 25 -6.11 -19.23 4.03
N ASN A 26 -7.34 -19.15 3.52
CA ASN A 26 -8.15 -17.93 3.44
C ASN A 26 -7.55 -16.79 2.59
N TYR A 27 -6.70 -17.09 1.61
CA TYR A 27 -6.10 -16.12 0.67
C TYR A 27 -7.08 -15.08 0.11
N ALA A 28 -8.28 -15.50 -0.29
CA ALA A 28 -9.29 -14.60 -0.87
C ALA A 28 -9.83 -13.57 0.13
N GLN A 29 -10.02 -13.95 1.39
CA GLN A 29 -10.45 -13.01 2.44
C GLN A 29 -9.33 -12.03 2.79
N LEU A 30 -8.08 -12.51 2.85
CA LEU A 30 -6.92 -11.67 3.15
C LEU A 30 -6.72 -10.58 2.08
N ILE A 31 -6.82 -10.95 0.80
CA ILE A 31 -6.71 -9.99 -0.30
C ILE A 31 -7.87 -9.00 -0.32
N SER A 32 -9.10 -9.47 -0.06
CA SER A 32 -10.26 -8.58 0.02
C SER A 32 -10.08 -7.53 1.13
N ALA A 33 -9.60 -7.95 2.30
CA ALA A 33 -9.30 -7.05 3.41
C ALA A 33 -8.18 -6.06 3.08
N LEU A 34 -7.09 -6.52 2.43
CA LEU A 34 -5.99 -5.66 1.97
C LEU A 34 -6.46 -4.64 0.93
N ASN A 35 -7.26 -5.05 -0.06
CA ASN A 35 -7.83 -4.14 -1.05
C ASN A 35 -8.75 -3.11 -0.40
N GLY A 36 -9.58 -3.53 0.57
CA GLY A 36 -10.42 -2.64 1.36
C GLY A 36 -9.61 -1.63 2.18
N LEU A 37 -8.52 -2.07 2.82
CA LEU A 37 -7.61 -1.20 3.57
C LEU A 37 -6.91 -0.19 2.65
N THR A 38 -6.53 -0.62 1.45
CA THR A 38 -5.91 0.24 0.44
C THR A 38 -6.85 1.35 0.00
N LEU A 39 -8.12 1.00 -0.27
CA LEU A 39 -9.18 1.97 -0.58
C LEU A 39 -9.41 2.94 0.59
N ALA A 40 -9.52 2.42 1.82
CA ALA A 40 -9.71 3.25 3.02
C ALA A 40 -8.53 4.21 3.23
N GLY A 41 -7.30 3.75 3.01
CA GLY A 41 -6.09 4.58 3.07
C GLY A 41 -6.09 5.68 2.01
N LEU A 42 -6.50 5.37 0.78
CA LEU A 42 -6.65 6.37 -0.30
C LEU A 42 -7.73 7.40 0.02
N LEU A 43 -8.87 6.97 0.56
CA LEU A 43 -9.94 7.88 0.98
C LEU A 43 -9.49 8.79 2.13
N PHE A 44 -8.75 8.25 3.09
CA PHE A 44 -8.16 9.03 4.17
C PHE A 44 -7.17 10.07 3.62
N ALA A 45 -6.26 9.65 2.72
CA ALA A 45 -5.33 10.55 2.05
C ALA A 45 -6.06 11.67 1.30
N ALA A 46 -7.10 11.34 0.52
CA ALA A 46 -7.95 12.32 -0.15
C ALA A 46 -8.62 13.29 0.84
N GLY A 47 -9.16 12.77 1.95
CA GLY A 47 -9.75 13.58 3.02
C GLY A 47 -8.76 14.58 3.63
N THR A 48 -7.53 14.14 3.91
CA THR A 48 -6.48 15.04 4.45
C THR A 48 -6.08 16.14 3.46
N VAL A 49 -6.07 15.85 2.15
CA VAL A 49 -5.83 16.86 1.11
C VAL A 49 -6.96 17.88 1.04
N ILE A 50 -8.22 17.42 1.08
CA ILE A 50 -9.38 18.31 1.01
C ILE A 50 -9.45 19.21 2.25
N ILE A 51 -9.32 18.62 3.45
CA ILE A 51 -9.36 19.37 4.71
C ILE A 51 -8.17 20.31 4.80
N GLY A 52 -6.95 19.83 4.54
CA GLY A 52 -5.74 20.64 4.54
C GLY A 52 -5.80 21.79 3.53
N GLY A 53 -6.33 21.53 2.34
CA GLY A 53 -6.53 22.53 1.29
C GLY A 53 -7.53 23.60 1.71
N ALA A 54 -8.66 23.21 2.32
CA ALA A 54 -9.63 24.14 2.86
C ALA A 54 -9.05 24.99 4.01
N THR A 55 -8.32 24.36 4.94
CA THR A 55 -7.65 25.08 6.04
C THR A 55 -6.58 26.04 5.52
N TRP A 56 -5.83 25.65 4.49
CA TRP A 56 -4.84 26.51 3.85
C TRP A 56 -5.52 27.71 3.17
N ALA A 57 -6.57 27.48 2.38
CA ALA A 57 -7.30 28.53 1.68
C ALA A 57 -7.96 29.52 2.65
N ILE A 58 -8.60 29.03 3.72
CA ILE A 58 -9.24 29.89 4.72
C ILE A 58 -8.18 30.66 5.53
N GLY A 59 -7.09 30.00 5.93
CA GLY A 59 -6.00 30.63 6.66
C GLY A 59 -5.31 31.74 5.87
N ALA A 60 -5.14 31.54 4.54
CA ALA A 60 -4.51 32.51 3.65
C ALA A 60 -5.34 33.79 3.51
N ASN A 61 -6.67 33.66 3.48
CA ASN A 61 -7.57 34.81 3.40
C ASN A 61 -7.69 35.60 4.72
N ARG A 62 -7.34 35.00 5.87
CA ARG A 62 -7.48 35.62 7.20
C ARG A 62 -6.16 36.10 7.82
N ALA A 63 -5.06 36.16 7.04
CA ALA A 63 -3.71 36.42 7.54
C ALA A 63 -3.28 35.51 8.71
N HIS A 64 -3.88 34.31 8.80
CA HIS A 64 -3.68 33.40 9.91
C HIS A 64 -2.58 32.40 9.55
N THR A 65 -1.33 32.79 9.82
CA THR A 65 -0.10 32.08 9.41
C THR A 65 -0.02 30.64 9.91
N GLN A 66 -0.56 30.35 11.10
CA GLN A 66 -0.56 29.01 11.67
C GLN A 66 -1.47 28.05 10.88
N GLY A 67 -2.65 28.50 10.48
CA GLY A 67 -3.60 27.72 9.66
C GLY A 67 -3.09 27.48 8.23
N VAL A 68 -2.37 28.46 7.67
CA VAL A 68 -1.71 28.33 6.36
C VAL A 68 -0.65 27.23 6.37
N THR A 69 0.22 27.25 7.38
CA THR A 69 1.32 26.28 7.51
C THR A 69 0.79 24.87 7.76
N TRP A 70 -0.15 24.72 8.70
CA TRP A 70 -0.78 23.42 8.98
C TRP A 70 -1.55 22.86 7.79
N GLY A 71 -2.31 23.68 7.09
CA GLY A 71 -3.04 23.25 5.89
C GLY A 71 -2.11 22.74 4.79
N ARG A 72 -0.98 23.44 4.55
CA ARG A 72 0.05 22.98 3.60
C ARG A 72 0.66 21.63 4.00
N PHE A 73 1.01 21.44 5.27
CA PHE A 73 1.54 20.17 5.75
C PHE A 73 0.55 19.02 5.58
N MET A 74 -0.75 19.26 5.83
CA MET A 74 -1.79 18.26 5.63
C MET A 74 -1.98 17.88 4.15
N VAL A 75 -1.95 18.86 3.24
CA VAL A 75 -2.03 18.61 1.78
C VAL A 75 -0.84 17.80 1.31
N VAL A 76 0.38 18.21 1.68
CA VAL A 76 1.60 17.50 1.29
C VAL A 76 1.64 16.10 1.89
N GLY A 77 1.30 15.95 3.18
CA GLY A 77 1.24 14.67 3.86
C GLY A 77 0.22 13.71 3.22
N GLY A 78 -0.97 14.22 2.89
CA GLY A 78 -1.99 13.44 2.18
C GLY A 78 -1.56 13.03 0.77
N PHE A 79 -0.91 13.93 0.03
CA PHE A 79 -0.40 13.61 -1.31
C PHE A 79 0.71 12.55 -1.26
N VAL A 80 1.68 12.70 -0.35
CA VAL A 80 2.74 11.71 -0.14
C VAL A 80 2.15 10.37 0.28
N GLY A 81 1.17 10.36 1.18
CA GLY A 81 0.46 9.13 1.58
C GLY A 81 -0.21 8.42 0.41
N ALA A 82 -0.91 9.16 -0.46
CA ALA A 82 -1.52 8.61 -1.67
C ALA A 82 -0.48 8.02 -2.63
N VAL A 83 0.65 8.71 -2.84
CA VAL A 83 1.75 8.23 -3.67
C VAL A 83 2.35 6.94 -3.11
N VAL A 84 2.59 6.86 -1.80
CA VAL A 84 3.16 5.66 -1.15
C VAL A 84 2.20 4.46 -1.28
N ILE A 85 0.90 4.66 -1.03
CA ILE A 85 -0.10 3.59 -1.18
C ILE A 85 -0.17 3.13 -2.64
N GLY A 86 -0.25 4.05 -3.60
CA GLY A 86 -0.26 3.73 -5.02
C GLY A 86 1.01 3.02 -5.50
N ALA A 87 2.18 3.47 -5.04
CA ALA A 87 3.46 2.87 -5.35
C ALA A 87 3.57 1.44 -4.77
N ALA A 88 3.08 1.21 -3.55
CA ALA A 88 3.06 -0.12 -2.95
C ALA A 88 2.24 -1.11 -3.80
N VAL A 89 1.05 -0.69 -4.26
CA VAL A 89 0.20 -1.51 -5.15
C VAL A 89 0.89 -1.76 -6.49
N ALA A 90 1.53 -0.75 -7.08
CA ALA A 90 2.26 -0.88 -8.34
C ALA A 90 3.46 -1.83 -8.21
N ILE A 91 4.22 -1.78 -7.12
CA ILE A 91 5.36 -2.67 -6.85
C ILE A 91 4.87 -4.13 -6.68
N VAL A 92 3.78 -4.35 -5.95
CA VAL A 92 3.19 -5.69 -5.80
C VAL A 92 2.74 -6.23 -7.17
N ASN A 93 2.06 -5.41 -7.96
CA ASN A 93 1.59 -5.81 -9.28
C ASN A 93 2.74 -6.06 -10.26
N THR A 94 3.80 -5.26 -10.25
CA THR A 94 4.96 -5.42 -11.14
C THR A 94 5.89 -6.54 -10.68
N GLY A 95 6.18 -6.62 -9.38
CA GLY A 95 7.05 -7.64 -8.78
C GLY A 95 6.48 -9.05 -8.81
N PHE A 96 5.16 -9.23 -8.80
CA PHE A 96 4.51 -10.54 -8.89
C PHE A 96 3.89 -10.86 -10.27
N ARG A 97 3.91 -9.93 -11.23
CA ARG A 97 3.44 -10.16 -12.62
C ARG A 97 4.49 -9.92 -13.71
N LEU A 98 5.77 -9.75 -13.37
CA LEU A 98 6.87 -9.84 -14.34
C LEU A 98 7.34 -11.30 -14.44
N GLY A 99 6.58 -12.10 -15.18
CA GLY A 99 6.87 -13.50 -15.46
C GLY A 99 5.61 -14.30 -15.78
N SER A 100 5.02 -14.03 -16.94
CA SER A 100 4.43 -15.09 -17.76
C SER A 100 5.44 -16.19 -18.02
#